data_AF-A0A560WLZ2-F1
#
_entry.id   AF-A0A560WLZ2-F1
#
_cell.length_a   1.000
_cell.length_b   1.000
_cell.length_c   1.000
_cell.angle_alpha   90.00
_cell.angle_beta   90.00
_cell.angle_gamma   90.00
#
_symmetry.space_group_name_H-M   'P 1'
#
loop_
_entity.id
_entity.type
_entity.pdbx_description
1 polymer ?
#
loop_
_entity_poly.entity_id
_entity_poly.type
_entity_poly.pdbx_seq_one_letter_code
_entity_poly.pdbx_strand_id
1 'polypeptide(L)'
;MARRRVPTAEPEVQPPSDREDVRTPPLRPHDYTPADYADAVVHSAREAGVSPVLVMTVLHNEAYKPHHPLLERLWQWWKPGASFGVANMHRATFERVRRSHGLQGRWQDLRDDPAFAIRTAALHLRDLDRSLPRRHVRRYTRDELLALGYNTGARNMRAFARGIPPGPMARSYLRRFRANRERAAASLPDGGTAHSVATHRDAEV
;
A
#
# COMPACT_ATOMS: atom_id res chain seq x y z
N MET A 1 -30.63 3.66 -65.38
CA MET A 1 -29.23 3.85 -64.91
C MET A 1 -29.24 4.20 -63.44
N ALA A 2 -28.98 3.24 -62.55
CA ALA A 2 -28.95 3.45 -61.10
C ALA A 2 -27.49 3.50 -60.60
N ARG A 3 -27.13 4.59 -59.91
CA ARG A 3 -25.77 4.88 -59.44
C ARG A 3 -25.43 4.09 -58.16
N ARG A 4 -24.27 3.43 -58.21
CA ARG A 4 -23.51 2.83 -57.10
C ARG A 4 -23.35 3.81 -55.92
N ARG A 5 -23.53 3.34 -54.69
CA ARG A 5 -22.92 3.94 -53.49
C ARG A 5 -21.87 3.00 -52.93
N VAL A 6 -20.69 3.54 -52.69
CA VAL A 6 -19.50 2.91 -52.10
C VAL A 6 -19.67 2.95 -50.57
N PRO A 7 -19.30 1.90 -49.82
CA PRO A 7 -19.27 1.97 -48.36
C PRO A 7 -17.97 2.63 -47.89
N THR A 8 -18.09 3.73 -47.15
CA THR A 8 -16.99 4.37 -46.41
C THR A 8 -16.75 3.57 -45.14
N ALA A 9 -15.58 2.94 -45.01
CA ALA A 9 -15.12 2.33 -43.78
C ALA A 9 -14.68 3.43 -42.80
N GLU A 10 -15.33 3.52 -41.65
CA GLU A 10 -14.86 4.30 -40.52
C GLU A 10 -13.70 3.56 -39.82
N PRO A 11 -12.64 4.26 -39.36
CA PRO A 11 -11.52 3.62 -38.70
C PRO A 11 -11.94 3.16 -37.29
N GLU A 12 -11.94 1.85 -37.08
CA GLU A 12 -12.13 1.19 -35.80
C GLU A 12 -10.99 1.60 -34.84
N VAL A 13 -11.34 2.44 -33.86
CA VAL A 13 -10.44 2.84 -32.78
C VAL A 13 -10.22 1.63 -31.88
N GLN A 14 -9.05 1.01 -32.01
CA GLN A 14 -8.60 -0.05 -31.10
C GLN A 14 -8.49 0.52 -29.68
N PRO A 15 -9.11 -0.10 -28.66
CA PRO A 15 -8.88 0.29 -27.28
C PRO A 15 -7.43 -0.07 -26.88
N PRO A 16 -6.77 0.73 -26.02
CA PRO A 16 -5.43 0.42 -25.56
C PRO A 16 -5.46 -0.85 -24.70
N SER A 17 -4.85 -1.91 -25.20
CA SER A 17 -4.49 -3.09 -24.42
C SER A 17 -3.30 -2.79 -23.50
N ASP A 18 -3.24 -3.55 -22.41
CA ASP A 18 -2.10 -3.71 -21.50
C ASP A 18 -2.00 -2.69 -20.34
N ARG A 19 -2.99 -2.75 -19.45
CA ARG A 19 -2.64 -2.92 -18.04
C ARG A 19 -2.75 -4.41 -17.74
N GLU A 20 -1.61 -5.07 -17.51
CA GLU A 20 -1.60 -6.39 -16.89
C GLU A 20 -2.27 -6.28 -15.52
N ASP A 21 -3.57 -6.54 -15.47
CA ASP A 21 -4.31 -6.71 -14.22
C ASP A 21 -3.74 -7.95 -13.52
N VAL A 22 -2.84 -7.70 -12.56
CA VAL A 22 -2.36 -8.75 -11.65
C VAL A 22 -3.58 -9.36 -10.96
N ARG A 23 -3.91 -10.61 -11.34
CA ARG A 23 -5.05 -11.33 -10.78
C ARG A 23 -4.85 -11.50 -9.29
N THR A 24 -5.59 -10.73 -8.51
CA THR A 24 -5.57 -10.79 -7.06
C THR A 24 -6.81 -11.56 -6.58
N PRO A 25 -6.68 -12.55 -5.67
CA PRO A 25 -7.84 -13.30 -5.22
C PRO A 25 -8.86 -12.38 -4.52
N PRO A 26 -10.17 -12.54 -4.76
CA PRO A 26 -11.19 -11.75 -4.08
C PRO A 26 -11.17 -12.02 -2.57
N LEU A 27 -11.64 -11.05 -1.78
CA LEU A 27 -11.70 -11.19 -0.33
C LEU A 27 -12.67 -12.31 0.06
N ARG A 28 -12.13 -13.35 0.73
CA ARG A 28 -12.93 -14.43 1.29
C ARG A 28 -13.16 -14.15 2.78
N PRO A 29 -14.41 -14.08 3.24
CA PRO A 29 -14.68 -14.01 4.66
C PRO A 29 -14.18 -15.33 5.28
N HIS A 30 -13.22 -15.22 6.21
CA HIS A 30 -12.68 -16.22 7.13
C HIS A 30 -11.22 -16.67 6.98
N ASP A 31 -10.57 -16.55 5.82
CA ASP A 31 -9.18 -17.06 5.65
C ASP A 31 -8.33 -16.17 4.73
N TYR A 32 -8.13 -14.90 5.08
CA TYR A 32 -7.14 -14.06 4.40
C TYR A 32 -5.79 -14.14 5.09
N THR A 33 -4.74 -14.56 4.37
CA THR A 33 -3.36 -14.39 4.80
C THR A 33 -2.66 -13.35 3.93
N PRO A 34 -1.89 -12.39 4.50
CA PRO A 34 -1.16 -11.41 3.69
C PRO A 34 -0.28 -11.97 2.59
N ALA A 35 0.19 -13.22 2.75
CA ALA A 35 0.93 -13.95 1.74
C ALA A 35 0.15 -14.17 0.43
N ASP A 36 -1.18 -14.27 0.48
CA ASP A 36 -2.04 -14.46 -0.70
C ASP A 36 -1.98 -13.29 -1.69
N TYR A 37 -1.41 -12.15 -1.28
CA TYR A 37 -1.29 -10.93 -2.10
C TYR A 37 0.15 -10.54 -2.43
N ALA A 38 1.09 -11.49 -2.36
CA ALA A 38 2.50 -11.24 -2.65
C ALA A 38 2.73 -10.52 -3.98
N ASP A 39 2.13 -11.00 -5.07
CA ASP A 39 2.29 -10.42 -6.41
C ASP A 39 1.76 -8.98 -6.49
N ALA A 40 0.57 -8.74 -5.93
CA ALA A 40 -0.02 -7.41 -5.86
C ALA A 40 0.84 -6.44 -5.02
N VAL A 41 1.46 -6.94 -3.94
CA VAL A 41 2.40 -6.17 -3.13
C VAL A 41 3.64 -5.81 -3.92
N VAL A 42 4.27 -6.77 -4.60
CA VAL A 42 5.48 -6.52 -5.40
C VAL A 42 5.19 -5.49 -6.49
N HIS A 43 4.12 -5.69 -7.24
CA HIS A 43 3.71 -4.78 -8.32
C HIS A 43 3.46 -3.37 -7.79
N SER A 44 2.61 -3.24 -6.75
CA SER A 44 2.25 -1.94 -6.17
C SER A 44 3.45 -1.22 -5.53
N ALA A 45 4.32 -1.96 -4.84
CA ALA A 45 5.51 -1.40 -4.21
C ALA A 45 6.49 -0.87 -5.26
N ARG A 46 6.67 -1.60 -6.36
CA ARG A 46 7.47 -1.17 -7.51
C ARG A 46 6.90 0.09 -8.15
N GLU A 47 5.60 0.13 -8.42
CA GLU A 47 4.92 1.31 -8.99
C GLU A 47 5.09 2.55 -8.09
N ALA A 48 4.96 2.36 -6.77
CA ALA A 48 5.09 3.44 -5.80
C ALA A 48 6.56 3.81 -5.46
N GLY A 49 7.53 2.98 -5.85
CA GLY A 49 8.95 3.18 -5.50
C GLY A 49 9.24 3.00 -4.01
N VAL A 50 8.55 2.06 -3.35
CA VAL A 50 8.76 1.70 -1.94
C VAL A 50 9.17 0.24 -1.82
N SER A 51 9.69 -0.17 -0.65
CA SER A 51 10.09 -1.56 -0.43
C SER A 51 8.86 -2.50 -0.40
N PRO A 52 8.85 -3.62 -1.16
CA PRO A 52 7.78 -4.61 -1.06
C PRO A 52 7.73 -5.27 0.33
N VAL A 53 8.89 -5.45 0.97
CA VAL A 53 8.96 -5.97 2.36
C VAL A 53 8.26 -5.02 3.33
N LEU A 54 8.42 -3.70 3.17
CA LEU A 54 7.73 -2.71 3.99
C LEU A 54 6.20 -2.84 3.82
N VAL A 55 5.71 -2.89 2.58
CA VAL A 55 4.27 -3.01 2.30
C VAL A 55 3.72 -4.31 2.89
N MET A 56 4.36 -5.46 2.63
CA MET A 56 3.93 -6.75 3.15
C MET A 56 3.94 -6.79 4.69
N THR A 57 4.95 -6.18 5.33
CA THR A 57 5.02 -6.10 6.80
C THR A 57 3.88 -5.26 7.37
N VAL A 58 3.50 -4.16 6.70
CA VAL A 58 2.31 -3.37 7.08
C VAL A 58 1.06 -4.22 7.00
N LEU A 59 0.84 -4.98 5.91
CA LEU A 59 -0.33 -5.87 5.78
C LEU A 59 -0.39 -6.91 6.91
N HIS A 60 0.74 -7.56 7.23
CA HIS A 60 0.81 -8.48 8.38
C HIS A 60 0.48 -7.81 9.72
N ASN A 61 0.87 -6.54 9.89
CA ASN A 61 0.60 -5.81 11.13
C ASN A 61 -0.86 -5.37 11.25
N GLU A 62 -1.53 -5.11 10.13
CA GLU A 62 -2.95 -4.77 10.08
C GLU A 62 -3.85 -6.01 10.17
N ALA A 63 -3.45 -7.14 9.58
CA ALA A 63 -4.16 -8.43 9.63
C ALA A 63 -4.20 -9.06 11.03
N TYR A 64 -3.30 -8.68 11.95
CA TYR A 64 -3.26 -9.20 13.32
C TYR A 64 -4.43 -8.73 14.20
N LYS A 65 -5.34 -7.88 13.72
CA LYS A 65 -6.55 -7.56 14.49
C LYS A 65 -7.49 -8.77 14.41
N PRO A 66 -7.76 -9.49 15.51
CA PRO A 66 -8.73 -10.58 15.47
C PRO A 66 -10.08 -10.01 15.02
N HIS A 67 -10.54 -10.44 13.86
CA HIS A 67 -11.87 -10.14 13.33
C HIS A 67 -12.89 -10.90 14.18
N HIS A 68 -13.20 -10.39 15.38
CA HIS A 68 -14.28 -10.92 16.19
C HIS A 68 -15.60 -10.31 15.68
N PRO A 69 -16.51 -11.10 15.09
CA PRO A 69 -17.68 -10.58 14.35
C PRO A 69 -18.62 -9.70 15.19
N LEU A 70 -18.68 -9.92 16.51
CA LEU A 70 -19.43 -9.07 17.46
C LEU A 70 -18.79 -7.70 17.71
N LEU A 71 -17.47 -7.59 17.66
CA LEU A 71 -16.77 -6.32 17.83
C LEU A 71 -16.87 -5.46 16.56
N GLU A 72 -16.87 -6.06 15.38
CA GLU A 72 -17.02 -5.34 14.09
C GLU A 72 -18.37 -4.64 13.96
N ARG A 73 -19.48 -5.29 14.35
CA ARG A 73 -20.81 -4.66 14.36
C ARG A 73 -20.90 -3.49 15.34
N LEU A 74 -20.27 -3.62 16.51
CA LEU A 74 -20.22 -2.56 17.52
C LEU A 74 -19.27 -1.42 17.11
N TRP A 75 -18.20 -1.72 16.37
CA TRP A 75 -17.26 -0.73 15.82
C TRP A 75 -17.84 0.04 14.62
N GLN A 76 -18.57 -0.65 13.72
CA GLN A 76 -19.25 -0.05 12.58
C GLN A 76 -20.33 0.94 13.01
N TRP A 77 -21.04 0.64 14.11
CA TRP A 77 -22.05 1.52 14.68
C TRP A 77 -21.46 2.77 15.34
N TRP A 78 -20.20 2.73 15.81
CA TRP A 78 -19.61 3.80 16.62
C TRP A 78 -18.65 4.76 15.88
N LYS A 79 -18.14 4.44 14.67
CA LYS A 79 -17.17 5.31 13.95
C LYS A 79 -17.47 5.54 12.46
N PRO A 80 -18.18 6.62 12.09
CA PRO A 80 -18.24 7.08 10.69
C PRO A 80 -16.82 7.47 10.21
N GLY A 81 -16.17 6.61 9.41
CA GLY A 81 -14.78 6.75 8.95
C GLY A 81 -13.83 5.59 9.34
N ALA A 82 -14.36 4.48 9.86
CA ALA A 82 -13.60 3.28 10.20
C ALA A 82 -12.87 2.69 8.98
N SER A 83 -11.59 2.40 9.15
CA SER A 83 -10.69 1.87 8.11
C SER A 83 -11.19 0.65 7.34
N PHE A 84 -10.87 0.57 6.04
CA PHE A 84 -11.23 -0.56 5.16
C PHE A 84 -10.03 -1.22 4.49
N GLY A 85 -10.27 -2.43 4.00
CA GLY A 85 -9.37 -3.22 3.18
C GLY A 85 -8.25 -3.90 3.96
N VAL A 86 -7.47 -4.71 3.25
CA VAL A 86 -6.34 -5.49 3.77
C VAL A 86 -5.27 -4.62 4.42
N ALA A 87 -5.21 -3.35 4.01
CA ALA A 87 -4.29 -2.35 4.54
C ALA A 87 -4.91 -1.46 5.64
N ASN A 88 -6.18 -1.67 6.01
CA ASN A 88 -6.87 -0.98 7.10
C ASN A 88 -6.75 0.56 7.00
N MET A 89 -7.06 1.13 5.83
CA MET A 89 -6.88 2.57 5.56
C MET A 89 -8.13 3.41 5.87
N HIS A 90 -7.95 4.50 6.64
CA HIS A 90 -9.00 5.46 6.98
C HIS A 90 -9.41 6.36 5.79
N ARG A 91 -10.69 6.75 5.72
CA ARG A 91 -11.26 7.60 4.66
C ARG A 91 -10.48 8.87 4.40
N ALA A 92 -10.12 9.61 5.46
CA ALA A 92 -9.39 10.86 5.31
C ALA A 92 -8.00 10.66 4.67
N THR A 93 -7.34 9.53 4.96
CA THR A 93 -6.06 9.18 4.34
C THR A 93 -6.26 8.77 2.89
N PHE A 94 -7.24 7.90 2.62
CA PHE A 94 -7.61 7.52 1.27
C PHE A 94 -7.90 8.74 0.39
N GLU A 95 -8.74 9.66 0.83
CA GLU A 95 -9.12 10.84 0.05
C GLU A 95 -7.95 11.77 -0.23
N ARG A 96 -6.91 11.78 0.62
CA ARG A 96 -5.67 12.51 0.32
C ARG A 96 -4.88 11.80 -0.78
N VAL A 97 -4.64 10.49 -0.63
CA VAL A 97 -3.92 9.68 -1.63
C VAL A 97 -4.63 9.73 -2.98
N ARG A 98 -5.95 9.55 -2.99
CA ARG A 98 -6.80 9.63 -4.19
C ARG A 98 -6.59 10.92 -4.95
N ARG A 99 -6.63 12.07 -4.25
CA ARG A 99 -6.42 13.39 -4.85
C ARG A 99 -4.98 13.59 -5.32
N SER A 100 -3.99 13.16 -4.54
CA SER A 100 -2.57 13.34 -4.87
C SER A 100 -2.12 12.49 -6.06
N HIS A 101 -2.75 11.34 -6.29
CA HIS A 101 -2.36 10.38 -7.35
C HIS A 101 -3.44 10.18 -8.44
N GLY A 102 -4.55 10.94 -8.41
CA GLY A 102 -5.59 10.88 -9.43
C GLY A 102 -6.33 9.54 -9.52
N LEU A 103 -6.56 8.86 -8.39
CA LEU A 103 -7.23 7.55 -8.38
C LEU A 103 -8.74 7.70 -8.64
N GLN A 104 -9.30 6.81 -9.47
CA GLN A 104 -10.71 6.85 -9.86
C GLN A 104 -11.64 6.07 -8.91
N GLY A 105 -11.08 5.24 -8.01
CA GLY A 105 -11.85 4.46 -7.05
C GLY A 105 -12.42 5.29 -5.90
N ARG A 106 -13.42 4.74 -5.22
CA ARG A 106 -14.05 5.27 -4.00
C ARG A 106 -13.46 4.57 -2.78
N TRP A 107 -13.66 5.21 -1.63
CA TRP A 107 -13.15 4.68 -0.37
C TRP A 107 -13.73 3.31 -0.01
N GLN A 108 -14.99 3.06 -0.37
CA GLN A 108 -15.66 1.76 -0.16
C GLN A 108 -15.01 0.65 -0.98
N ASP A 109 -14.47 0.97 -2.16
CA ASP A 109 -13.90 -0.03 -3.07
C ASP A 109 -12.64 -0.69 -2.45
N LEU A 110 -11.98 -0.04 -1.48
CA LEU A 110 -10.89 -0.65 -0.70
C LEU A 110 -11.32 -1.93 0.04
N ARG A 111 -12.62 -2.05 0.36
CA ARG A 111 -13.18 -3.22 1.01
C ARG A 111 -13.31 -4.40 0.06
N ASP A 112 -13.52 -4.17 -1.23
CA ASP A 112 -13.90 -5.23 -2.17
C ASP A 112 -12.78 -5.53 -3.17
N ASP A 113 -11.80 -4.63 -3.31
CA ASP A 113 -10.64 -4.75 -4.19
C ASP A 113 -9.31 -4.69 -3.38
N PRO A 114 -8.72 -5.85 -3.03
CA PRO A 114 -7.43 -5.93 -2.36
C PRO A 114 -6.28 -5.32 -3.15
N ALA A 115 -6.26 -5.48 -4.47
CA ALA A 115 -5.19 -4.93 -5.31
C ALA A 115 -5.21 -3.41 -5.21
N PHE A 116 -6.40 -2.81 -5.32
CA PHE A 116 -6.59 -1.38 -5.13
C PHE A 116 -6.22 -0.92 -3.71
N ALA A 117 -6.59 -1.68 -2.69
CA ALA A 117 -6.22 -1.39 -1.30
C ALA A 117 -4.70 -1.40 -1.08
N ILE A 118 -3.99 -2.39 -1.64
CA ILE A 118 -2.53 -2.52 -1.55
C ILE A 118 -1.84 -1.41 -2.32
N ARG A 119 -2.30 -1.11 -3.54
CA ARG A 119 -1.79 -0.01 -4.36
C ARG A 119 -1.92 1.33 -3.63
N THR A 120 -3.10 1.59 -3.07
CA THR A 120 -3.34 2.81 -2.29
C THR A 120 -2.42 2.89 -1.07
N ALA A 121 -2.20 1.77 -0.36
CA ALA A 121 -1.28 1.71 0.77
C ALA A 121 0.18 1.99 0.37
N ALA A 122 0.64 1.43 -0.75
CA ALA A 122 1.98 1.68 -1.28
C ALA A 122 2.17 3.16 -1.66
N LEU A 123 1.17 3.77 -2.31
CA LEU A 123 1.18 5.20 -2.62
C LEU A 123 1.16 6.07 -1.34
N HIS A 124 0.42 5.66 -0.32
CA HIS A 124 0.46 6.36 0.97
C HIS A 124 1.86 6.33 1.61
N LEU A 125 2.53 5.17 1.59
CA LEU A 125 3.89 5.03 2.08
C LEU A 125 4.89 5.89 1.27
N ARG A 126 4.72 5.99 -0.04
CA ARG A 126 5.49 6.91 -0.89
C ARG A 126 5.32 8.36 -0.47
N ASP A 127 4.09 8.79 -0.17
CA ASP A 127 3.83 10.17 0.27
C ASP A 127 4.42 10.44 1.66
N LEU A 128 4.38 9.46 2.56
CA LEU A 128 5.07 9.53 3.85
C LEU A 128 6.58 9.68 3.64
N ASP A 129 7.16 8.87 2.76
CA ASP A 129 8.59 8.88 2.47
C ASP A 129 9.08 10.21 1.92
N ARG A 130 8.31 10.84 1.01
CA ARG A 130 8.58 12.19 0.53
C ARG A 130 8.58 13.25 1.64
N SER A 131 7.81 13.04 2.70
CA SER A 131 7.71 13.97 3.83
C SER A 131 8.74 13.70 4.94
N LEU A 132 9.51 12.62 4.83
CA LEU A 132 10.49 12.23 5.84
C LEU A 132 11.79 13.02 5.68
N PRO A 133 12.38 13.55 6.77
CA PRO A 133 13.69 14.19 6.71
C PRO A 133 14.76 13.23 6.20
N ARG A 134 15.66 13.72 5.33
CA ARG A 134 16.80 12.92 4.81
C ARG A 134 17.71 12.40 5.94
N ARG A 135 17.84 13.18 7.02
CA ARG A 135 18.55 12.78 8.24
C ARG A 135 17.54 12.65 9.37
N HIS A 136 17.53 11.49 10.02
CA HIS A 136 16.75 11.21 11.21
C HIS A 136 17.62 10.56 12.28
N VAL A 137 17.14 10.52 13.52
CA VAL A 137 17.85 9.84 14.60
C VAL A 137 18.12 8.38 14.24
N ARG A 138 19.31 7.85 14.62
CA ARG A 138 19.75 6.49 14.26
C ARG A 138 18.96 5.38 14.96
N ARG A 139 18.04 5.71 15.86
CA ARG A 139 17.23 4.76 16.64
C ARG A 139 16.24 3.97 15.77
N TYR A 140 15.78 4.57 14.68
CA TYR A 140 14.79 3.97 13.80
C TYR A 140 15.34 3.87 12.39
N THR A 141 15.02 2.76 11.71
CA THR A 141 15.24 2.68 10.27
C THR A 141 14.19 3.52 9.54
N ARG A 142 14.45 3.79 8.25
CA ARG A 142 13.50 4.51 7.41
C ARG A 142 12.16 3.78 7.31
N ASP A 143 12.18 2.47 7.05
CA ASP A 143 10.98 1.61 7.03
C ASP A 143 10.19 1.67 8.34
N GLU A 144 10.87 1.68 9.49
CA GLU A 144 10.21 1.78 10.79
C GLU A 144 9.52 3.13 10.98
N LEU A 145 10.12 4.22 10.50
CA LEU A 145 9.51 5.54 10.51
C LEU A 145 8.29 5.58 9.58
N LEU A 146 8.38 4.97 8.39
CA LEU A 146 7.24 4.87 7.46
C LEU A 146 6.10 4.06 8.06
N ALA A 147 6.39 2.92 8.70
CA ALA A 147 5.40 2.11 9.39
C ALA A 147 4.74 2.86 10.56
N LEU A 148 5.53 3.59 11.36
CA LEU A 148 5.00 4.48 12.39
C LEU A 148 4.14 5.61 11.79
N GLY A 149 4.53 6.15 10.64
CA GLY A 149 3.75 7.16 9.92
C GLY A 149 2.45 6.63 9.36
N TYR A 150 2.43 5.38 8.92
CA TYR A 150 1.21 4.69 8.49
C TYR A 150 0.23 4.55 9.67
N ASN A 151 0.74 4.15 10.85
CA ASN A 151 -0.08 3.97 12.04
C ASN A 151 -0.52 5.28 12.71
N THR A 152 0.35 6.29 12.73
CA THR A 152 0.18 7.49 13.59
C THR A 152 0.08 8.80 12.80
N GLY A 153 0.24 8.76 11.49
CA GLY A 153 0.25 9.91 10.60
C GLY A 153 1.61 10.62 10.44
N ALA A 154 1.75 11.36 9.34
CA ALA A 154 3.00 12.02 8.94
C ALA A 154 3.57 13.02 9.97
N ARG A 155 2.71 13.69 10.76
CA ARG A 155 3.16 14.63 11.80
C ARG A 155 3.93 13.91 12.91
N ASN A 156 3.38 12.79 13.40
CA ASN A 156 3.99 11.99 14.45
C ASN A 156 5.26 11.28 13.94
N MET A 157 5.23 10.74 12.72
CA MET A 157 6.43 10.22 12.07
C MET A 157 7.58 11.23 12.06
N ARG A 158 7.31 12.48 11.65
CA ARG A 158 8.33 13.55 11.65
C ARG A 158 8.79 13.93 13.06
N ALA A 159 7.93 13.83 14.07
CA ALA A 159 8.33 14.00 15.47
C ALA A 159 9.28 12.88 15.91
N PHE A 160 8.96 11.62 15.58
CA PHE A 160 9.80 10.47 15.89
C PHE A 160 11.15 10.50 15.17
N ALA A 161 11.16 10.94 13.91
CA ALA A 161 12.38 11.15 13.13
C ALA A 161 13.34 12.16 13.78
N ARG A 162 12.80 13.11 14.56
CA ARG A 162 13.55 14.10 15.35
C ARG A 162 13.88 13.65 16.78
N GLY A 163 13.53 12.42 17.16
CA GLY A 163 13.89 11.84 18.45
C GLY A 163 12.80 11.88 19.52
N ILE A 164 11.60 12.41 19.23
CA ILE A 164 10.49 12.32 20.16
C ILE A 164 10.10 10.83 20.31
N PRO A 165 10.04 10.27 21.53
CA PRO A 165 9.75 8.86 21.69
C PRO A 165 8.27 8.55 21.37
N PRO A 166 7.98 7.43 20.69
CA PRO A 166 6.60 6.98 20.47
C PRO A 166 5.93 6.58 21.78
N GLY A 167 4.63 6.85 21.90
CA GLY A 167 3.80 6.38 23.02
C GLY A 167 3.61 4.85 23.02
N PRO A 168 2.97 4.28 24.07
CA PRO A 168 2.84 2.83 24.25
C PRO A 168 2.23 2.09 23.05
N MET A 169 1.19 2.66 22.44
CA MET A 169 0.51 2.05 21.29
C MET A 169 1.42 1.98 20.06
N ALA A 170 2.09 3.08 19.74
CA ALA A 170 3.03 3.16 18.62
C ALA A 170 4.26 2.25 18.84
N ARG A 171 4.73 2.11 20.09
CA ARG A 171 5.77 1.12 20.43
C ARG A 171 5.31 -0.32 20.24
N SER A 172 4.08 -0.64 20.65
CA SER A 172 3.48 -1.96 20.43
C SER A 172 3.31 -2.27 18.94
N TYR A 173 2.90 -1.28 18.15
CA TYR A 173 2.85 -1.38 16.69
C TYR A 173 4.23 -1.66 16.09
N LEU A 174 5.26 -0.92 16.50
CA LEU A 174 6.63 -1.10 16.01
C LEU A 174 7.21 -2.46 16.40
N ARG A 175 6.94 -2.95 17.63
CA ARG A 175 7.39 -4.28 18.07
C ARG A 175 6.80 -5.38 17.17
N ARG A 176 5.52 -5.30 16.87
CA ARG A 176 4.86 -6.25 15.95
C ARG A 176 5.37 -6.12 14.52
N PHE A 177 5.59 -4.90 14.05
CA PHE A 177 6.20 -4.64 12.75
C PHE A 177 7.56 -5.34 12.63
N ARG A 178 8.43 -5.22 13.65
CA ARG A 178 9.73 -5.92 13.69
C ARG A 178 9.56 -7.44 13.67
N ALA A 179 8.66 -7.98 14.50
CA ALA A 179 8.40 -9.41 14.57
C ALA A 179 7.83 -10.00 13.26
N ASN A 180 7.05 -9.22 12.52
CA ASN A 180 6.44 -9.64 11.26
C ASN A 180 7.38 -9.51 10.05
N ARG A 181 8.51 -8.80 10.18
CA ARG A 181 9.36 -8.45 9.02
C ARG A 181 9.93 -9.68 8.32
N GLU A 182 10.42 -10.66 9.08
CA GLU A 182 10.99 -11.90 8.51
C GLU A 182 9.90 -12.72 7.82
N ARG A 183 8.74 -12.88 8.45
CA ARG A 183 7.57 -13.53 7.85
C ARG A 183 7.12 -12.82 6.58
N ALA A 184 7.11 -11.48 6.58
CA ALA A 184 6.74 -10.69 5.42
C ALA A 184 7.72 -10.87 4.26
N ALA A 185 9.02 -10.92 4.54
CA ALA A 185 10.04 -11.20 3.53
C ALA A 185 9.88 -12.62 2.94
N ALA A 186 9.62 -13.62 3.78
CA ALA A 186 9.39 -15.00 3.35
C ALA A 186 8.11 -15.18 2.51
N SER A 187 7.11 -14.30 2.67
CA SER A 187 5.90 -14.28 1.85
C SER A 187 6.09 -13.68 0.46
N LEU A 188 7.24 -13.06 0.16
CA LEU A 188 7.50 -12.41 -1.13
C LEU A 188 8.35 -13.31 -2.03
N PRO A 189 8.14 -13.25 -3.37
CA PRO A 189 9.04 -13.90 -4.30
C PRO A 189 10.49 -13.39 -4.10
N ASP A 190 11.45 -14.31 -4.21
CA ASP A 190 12.88 -14.10 -3.97
C ASP A 190 13.23 -13.53 -2.58
N GLY A 191 12.39 -13.75 -1.56
CA GLY A 191 12.65 -13.27 -0.19
C GLY A 191 12.62 -11.73 -0.05
N GLY A 192 12.05 -11.03 -1.04
CA GLY A 192 11.95 -9.57 -1.03
C GLY A 192 13.22 -8.82 -1.46
N THR A 193 14.22 -9.50 -2.03
CA THR A 193 15.40 -8.84 -2.61
C THR A 193 15.12 -8.33 -4.03
N ALA A 194 14.22 -7.35 -4.17
CA ALA A 194 14.15 -6.58 -5.40
C ALA A 194 15.41 -5.70 -5.52
N HIS A 195 16.14 -5.86 -6.61
CA HIS A 195 17.50 -5.41 -6.85
C HIS A 195 17.80 -3.98 -6.40
N SER A 196 18.91 -3.83 -5.67
CA SER A 196 19.61 -2.56 -5.55
C SER A 196 19.90 -2.06 -6.97
N VAL A 197 19.19 -1.02 -7.40
CA VAL A 197 19.54 -0.31 -8.63
C VAL A 197 21.00 0.09 -8.49
N ALA A 198 21.83 -0.48 -9.35
CA ALA A 198 23.26 -0.22 -9.39
C ALA A 198 23.45 1.30 -9.39
N THR A 199 24.23 1.77 -8.43
CA THR A 199 24.79 3.10 -8.45
C THR A 199 25.61 3.19 -9.72
N HIS A 200 25.09 3.92 -10.72
CA HIS A 200 25.91 4.48 -11.78
C HIS A 200 26.94 5.36 -11.07
N ARG A 201 28.14 4.82 -10.88
CA ARG A 201 29.34 5.62 -10.68
C ARG A 201 29.70 6.15 -12.06
N ASP A 202 29.43 7.43 -12.25
CA ASP A 202 30.22 8.20 -13.18
C ASP A 202 31.57 8.54 -12.55
N ALA A 203 32.57 8.61 -13.43
CA ALA A 203 33.82 9.36 -13.37
C ALA A 203 35.08 8.72 -12.75
N GLU A 204 36.03 8.46 -13.65
CA GLU A 204 37.46 8.89 -13.73
C GLU A 204 38.32 7.71 -14.22
N VAL A 205 39.10 7.78 -15.30
CA VAL A 205 39.98 8.82 -15.86
C VAL A 205 40.02 8.73 -17.39
#